data_AF-A0A0B7NA06-F1
#
_entry.id   AF-A0A0B7NA06-F1
#
_cell.length_a   1.000
_cell.length_b   1.000
_cell.length_c   1.000
_cell.angle_alpha   90.00
_cell.angle_beta   90.00
_cell.angle_gamma   90.00
#
_symmetry.space_group_name_H-M   'P 1'
#
loop_
_entity.id
_entity.type
_entity.pdbx_description
1 polymer ?
#
loop_
_entity_poly.entity_id
_entity_poly.type
_entity_poly.pdbx_seq_one_letter_code
_entity_poly.pdbx_strand_id
1 'polypeptide(L)'
;MINVNRTAIKTIAISIVLLTSLYLFTQLFYYQNHPRHNSDKDIAANPSKTINKVPQRLSFPDDYFHYGSFYQHENPETLTYPHNRFKAAFITFVKNDKASLSKLRLTIRNLEDQFNRNYHYPYIIFTDQDLDDEFRELADSLVGEASMRFEKVGSDLYGYEATTDLKRAEEARIALNNTMFGDSEDYRFQSRFMAGTIYRHPLMQELDYSWRFEAGTEYICPMEEDPFQFMFENKKTTSFSMALYEYRETIPTLFQTVLDYASKHSHWIQPSDNPKALWHFILDENNIFNGCHLWNNFQIADVSFYRGEKYQSFFNYLDASNGIFYERWGDPIIQSLGATLFLTKDDIHFWDNIGYRVANYFTHCPSEKSLYSKCTCRPDENFDYNGYSCLKFY
;
A
#
# COMPACT_ATOMS: atom_id res chain seq x y z
N MET A 1 13.35 27.09 40.64
CA MET A 1 13.96 25.91 41.29
C MET A 1 12.85 25.10 41.94
N ILE A 2 12.35 24.07 41.25
CA ILE A 2 11.34 23.16 41.80
C ILE A 2 12.10 22.05 42.53
N ASN A 3 11.97 22.01 43.85
CA ASN A 3 12.64 21.04 44.69
C ASN A 3 11.89 19.71 44.60
N VAL A 4 12.24 18.87 43.62
CA VAL A 4 11.60 17.57 43.43
C VAL A 4 12.04 16.65 44.56
N ASN A 5 11.07 16.27 45.40
CA ASN A 5 11.27 15.44 46.58
C ASN A 5 11.79 14.05 46.17
N ARG A 6 13.11 13.84 46.29
CA ARG A 6 13.80 12.58 45.93
C ARG A 6 13.18 11.34 46.61
N THR A 7 12.51 11.53 47.74
CA THR A 7 11.80 10.46 48.45
C THR A 7 10.57 9.99 47.67
N ALA A 8 9.81 10.91 47.05
CA ALA A 8 8.63 10.57 46.26
C ALA A 8 8.99 9.81 44.98
N ILE A 9 10.09 10.18 44.31
CA ILE A 9 10.60 9.47 43.12
C ILE A 9 11.01 8.04 43.50
N LYS A 10 11.70 7.86 44.64
CA LYS A 10 12.09 6.53 45.12
C LYS A 10 10.86 5.67 45.46
N THR A 11 9.84 6.23 46.08
CA THR A 11 8.60 5.51 46.38
C THR A 11 7.88 5.08 45.09
N ILE A 12 7.77 5.96 44.10
CA ILE A 12 7.15 5.64 42.80
C ILE A 12 7.94 4.57 42.06
N ALA A 13 9.28 4.66 42.03
CA ALA A 13 10.11 3.65 41.39
C ALA A 13 9.99 2.28 42.06
N ILE A 14 9.94 2.23 43.40
CA ILE A 14 9.73 0.99 44.16
C ILE A 14 8.32 0.42 43.88
N SER A 15 7.29 1.27 43.82
CA SER A 15 5.93 0.84 43.47
C SER A 15 5.84 0.26 42.06
N ILE A 16 6.51 0.87 41.07
CA ILE A 16 6.55 0.36 39.69
C ILE A 16 7.26 -1.00 39.64
N VAL A 17 8.40 -1.14 40.32
CA VAL A 17 9.13 -2.42 40.37
C VAL A 17 8.33 -3.52 41.06
N LEU A 18 7.59 -3.19 42.13
CA LEU A 18 6.73 -4.16 42.81
C LEU A 18 5.53 -4.57 41.93
N LEU A 19 4.94 -3.63 41.20
CA LEU A 19 3.82 -3.91 40.28
C LEU A 19 4.26 -4.76 39.08
N THR A 20 5.44 -4.49 38.49
CA THR A 20 5.97 -5.30 37.38
C THR A 20 6.39 -6.69 37.84
N SER A 21 6.96 -6.80 39.05
CA SER A 21 7.31 -8.09 39.66
C SER A 21 6.06 -8.92 39.95
N LEU A 22 4.99 -8.30 40.48
CA LEU A 22 3.72 -8.98 40.73
C LEU A 22 3.05 -9.43 39.43
N TYR A 23 3.07 -8.61 38.38
CA TYR A 23 2.55 -8.96 37.05
C TYR A 23 3.30 -10.15 36.44
N LEU A 24 4.63 -10.13 36.47
CA LEU A 24 5.45 -11.24 36.00
C LEU A 24 5.21 -12.53 36.81
N PHE A 25 5.04 -12.41 38.13
CA PHE A 25 4.71 -13.55 38.98
C PHE A 25 3.34 -14.13 38.64
N THR A 26 2.32 -13.29 38.38
CA THR A 26 1.00 -13.77 37.95
C THR A 26 1.02 -14.44 36.58
N GLN A 27 1.83 -13.95 35.63
CA GLN A 27 2.01 -14.58 34.33
C GLN A 27 2.72 -15.93 34.45
N LEU A 28 3.76 -16.03 35.29
CA LEU A 28 4.44 -17.30 35.60
C LEU A 28 3.52 -18.31 36.31
N PHE A 29 2.71 -17.84 37.27
CA PHE A 29 1.74 -18.69 37.97
C PHE A 29 0.61 -19.16 37.05
N TYR A 30 0.16 -18.32 36.12
CA TYR A 30 -0.80 -18.68 35.08
C TYR A 30 -0.22 -19.73 34.13
N TYR A 31 1.03 -19.57 33.68
CA TYR A 31 1.69 -20.52 32.79
C TYR A 31 2.01 -21.86 33.46
N GLN A 32 2.34 -21.86 34.76
CA GLN A 32 2.58 -23.08 35.52
C GLN A 32 1.29 -23.86 35.84
N ASN A 33 0.16 -23.16 36.05
CA ASN A 33 -1.11 -23.80 36.36
C ASN A 33 -1.96 -24.13 35.11
N HIS A 34 -1.65 -23.54 33.94
CA HIS A 34 -2.29 -23.84 32.65
C HIS A 34 -1.25 -24.20 31.57
N PRO A 35 -0.55 -25.35 31.71
CA PRO A 35 0.30 -25.86 30.64
C PRO A 35 -0.56 -26.13 29.40
N ARG A 36 -0.09 -25.71 28.21
CA ARG A 36 -0.73 -26.06 26.92
C ARG A 36 -0.90 -27.58 26.89
N HIS A 37 -2.14 -28.02 26.74
CA HIS A 37 -2.48 -29.43 26.59
C HIS A 37 -1.79 -29.99 25.33
N ASN A 38 -0.67 -30.71 25.52
CA ASN A 38 -0.21 -31.69 24.53
C ASN A 38 -1.18 -32.87 24.63
N SER A 39 -2.05 -33.03 23.65
CA SER A 39 -3.04 -34.10 23.58
C SER A 39 -2.43 -35.41 23.08
N ASP A 40 -1.34 -35.87 23.69
CA ASP A 40 -0.74 -37.17 23.40
C ASP A 40 -0.01 -37.67 24.64
N LYS A 41 -0.78 -38.22 25.59
CA LYS A 41 -0.43 -39.36 26.46
C LYS A 41 -1.49 -39.55 27.55
N ASP A 42 -1.79 -40.82 27.79
CA ASP A 42 -2.51 -41.39 28.94
C ASP A 42 -4.04 -41.46 28.89
N ILE A 43 -4.55 -42.54 28.28
CA ILE A 43 -5.73 -43.24 28.81
C ILE A 43 -5.44 -44.75 28.84
N ALA A 44 -5.20 -45.27 30.04
CA ALA A 44 -5.27 -46.70 30.35
C ALA A 44 -6.04 -46.92 31.67
N ALA A 45 -6.96 -47.91 31.64
CA ALA A 45 -7.88 -48.43 32.69
C ALA A 45 -9.13 -47.57 33.00
N ASN A 46 -10.37 -48.08 33.13
CA ASN A 46 -10.89 -49.43 33.42
C ASN A 46 -12.32 -49.59 32.82
N PRO A 47 -12.84 -50.81 32.58
CA PRO A 47 -14.01 -51.06 31.73
C PRO A 47 -15.32 -51.22 32.51
N SER A 48 -16.37 -50.46 32.19
CA SER A 48 -17.75 -50.96 32.27
C SER A 48 -18.81 -49.98 31.75
N LYS A 49 -19.80 -50.57 31.06
CA LYS A 49 -21.17 -50.12 30.81
C LYS A 49 -21.46 -49.27 29.56
N THR A 50 -21.93 -50.00 28.56
CA THR A 50 -22.97 -49.61 27.57
C THR A 50 -22.68 -48.38 26.72
N ILE A 51 -21.85 -48.57 25.71
CA ILE A 51 -21.72 -47.66 24.56
C ILE A 51 -22.89 -47.95 23.61
N ASN A 52 -23.79 -46.99 23.45
CA ASN A 52 -24.67 -46.92 22.28
C ASN A 52 -23.76 -46.97 21.04
N LYS A 53 -23.90 -48.02 20.22
CA LYS A 53 -23.12 -48.19 18.99
C LYS A 53 -23.29 -46.94 18.12
N VAL A 54 -22.27 -46.09 18.09
CA VAL A 54 -22.10 -45.10 17.03
C VAL A 54 -22.06 -45.91 15.72
N PRO A 55 -22.86 -45.59 14.69
CA PRO A 55 -22.81 -46.29 13.43
C PRO A 55 -21.37 -46.33 12.91
N GLN A 56 -20.94 -47.49 12.43
CA GLN A 56 -19.64 -47.67 11.78
C GLN A 56 -19.41 -46.52 10.80
N ARG A 57 -18.19 -45.95 10.86
CA ARG A 57 -17.66 -44.93 9.96
C ARG A 57 -18.31 -45.05 8.59
N LEU A 58 -18.94 -43.97 8.13
CA LEU A 58 -19.16 -43.75 6.71
C LEU A 58 -17.79 -43.90 6.04
N SER A 59 -17.61 -45.02 5.34
CA SER A 59 -16.47 -45.25 4.48
C SER A 59 -16.63 -44.31 3.30
N PHE A 60 -15.94 -43.17 3.34
CA PHE A 60 -15.73 -42.38 2.13
C PHE A 60 -14.86 -43.23 1.20
N PRO A 61 -15.27 -43.45 -0.05
CA PRO A 61 -14.43 -44.14 -1.02
C PRO A 61 -13.07 -43.44 -1.09
N ASP A 62 -11.98 -44.20 -1.04
CA ASP A 62 -10.61 -43.75 -1.35
C ASP A 62 -10.44 -43.49 -2.87
N ASP A 63 -11.51 -43.05 -3.55
CA ASP A 63 -11.38 -42.40 -4.85
C ASP A 63 -10.78 -41.03 -4.57
N TYR A 64 -9.45 -41.01 -4.55
CA TYR A 64 -8.66 -39.82 -4.77
C TYR A 64 -9.23 -39.11 -5.98
N PHE A 65 -10.01 -38.06 -5.73
CA PHE A 65 -10.32 -37.07 -6.73
C PHE A 65 -8.96 -36.59 -7.26
N HIS A 66 -8.59 -37.07 -8.44
CA HIS A 66 -7.68 -36.34 -9.30
C HIS A 66 -8.39 -35.03 -9.63
N TYR A 67 -8.27 -34.04 -8.73
CA TYR A 67 -8.49 -32.64 -9.06
C TYR A 67 -7.41 -32.30 -10.09
N GLY A 68 -7.67 -32.62 -11.37
CA GLY A 68 -7.10 -31.80 -12.43
C GLY A 68 -7.46 -30.36 -12.12
N SER A 69 -6.58 -29.41 -12.46
CA SER A 69 -6.94 -27.99 -12.35
C SER A 69 -8.22 -27.77 -13.15
N PHE A 70 -9.34 -27.56 -12.45
CA PHE A 70 -10.61 -27.18 -13.08
C PHE A 70 -10.56 -25.74 -13.58
N TYR A 71 -9.57 -24.98 -13.12
CA TYR A 71 -9.40 -23.59 -13.47
C TYR A 71 -8.77 -23.47 -14.85
N GLN A 72 -9.35 -22.59 -15.66
CA GLN A 72 -8.92 -22.22 -16.99
C GLN A 72 -9.07 -20.70 -17.14
N HIS A 73 -7.96 -20.03 -17.47
CA HIS A 73 -7.98 -18.60 -17.72
C HIS A 73 -7.12 -18.25 -18.92
N GLU A 74 -7.68 -17.47 -19.83
CA GLU A 74 -6.95 -16.89 -20.96
C GLU A 74 -6.78 -15.38 -20.72
N ASN A 75 -5.53 -14.89 -20.78
CA ASN A 75 -5.27 -13.46 -20.69
C ASN A 75 -5.85 -12.74 -21.93
N PRO A 76 -6.72 -11.73 -21.76
CA PRO A 76 -7.33 -11.05 -22.89
C PRO A 76 -6.28 -10.28 -23.69
N GLU A 77 -6.23 -10.48 -25.02
CA GLU A 77 -5.24 -9.81 -25.89
C GLU A 77 -5.38 -8.28 -25.90
N THR A 78 -6.60 -7.78 -25.75
CA THR A 78 -6.90 -6.34 -25.75
C THR A 78 -7.78 -5.98 -24.56
N LEU A 79 -7.56 -4.78 -24.01
CA LEU A 79 -8.39 -4.22 -22.94
C LEU A 79 -9.53 -3.41 -23.54
N THR A 80 -10.72 -3.54 -22.94
CA THR A 80 -11.90 -2.76 -23.30
C THR A 80 -11.99 -1.53 -22.38
N TYR A 81 -12.32 -0.37 -22.94
CA TYR A 81 -12.45 0.89 -22.20
C TYR A 81 -13.87 1.45 -22.38
N PRO A 82 -14.48 2.03 -21.33
CA PRO A 82 -15.88 2.45 -21.38
C PRO A 82 -16.12 3.71 -22.20
N HIS A 83 -15.12 4.59 -22.33
CA HIS A 83 -15.22 5.85 -23.06
C HIS A 83 -14.21 5.90 -24.20
N ASN A 84 -14.53 6.63 -25.27
CA ASN A 84 -13.61 6.89 -26.38
C ASN A 84 -12.77 8.17 -26.20
N ARG A 85 -13.00 8.93 -25.11
CA ARG A 85 -12.34 10.22 -24.84
C ARG A 85 -10.95 10.06 -24.25
N PHE A 86 -10.73 9.02 -23.46
CA PHE A 86 -9.47 8.69 -22.82
C PHE A 86 -9.46 7.19 -22.49
N LYS A 87 -8.26 6.62 -22.33
CA LYS A 87 -8.05 5.25 -21.87
C LYS A 87 -7.63 5.26 -20.41
N ALA A 88 -8.35 4.54 -19.56
CA ALA A 88 -8.02 4.41 -18.15
C ALA A 88 -8.13 2.97 -17.66
N ALA A 89 -7.31 2.62 -16.67
CA ALA A 89 -7.34 1.30 -16.06
C ALA A 89 -7.00 1.37 -14.57
N PHE A 90 -7.53 0.41 -13.82
CA PHE A 90 -7.03 0.08 -12.49
C PHE A 90 -5.71 -0.65 -12.60
N ILE A 91 -4.73 -0.30 -11.76
CA ILE A 91 -3.43 -0.96 -11.73
C ILE A 91 -3.04 -1.39 -10.31
N THR A 92 -2.42 -2.55 -10.19
CA THR A 92 -1.81 -3.01 -8.92
C THR A 92 -0.65 -3.97 -9.21
N PHE A 93 0.12 -4.30 -8.18
CA PHE A 93 1.12 -5.36 -8.19
C PHE A 93 0.78 -6.40 -7.11
N VAL A 94 0.89 -7.69 -7.45
CA VAL A 94 0.64 -8.81 -6.52
C VAL A 94 1.70 -9.89 -6.67
N LYS A 95 1.89 -10.68 -5.60
CA LYS A 95 2.69 -11.90 -5.64
C LYS A 95 1.82 -13.11 -5.95
N ASN A 96 2.43 -14.13 -6.55
CA ASN A 96 1.76 -15.41 -6.77
C ASN A 96 1.65 -16.23 -5.47
N ASP A 97 0.79 -15.78 -4.55
CA ASP A 97 0.50 -16.49 -3.32
C ASP A 97 -0.97 -16.32 -2.89
N LYS A 98 -1.45 -17.24 -2.06
CA LYS A 98 -2.86 -17.28 -1.61
C LYS A 98 -3.28 -16.07 -0.78
N ALA A 99 -2.36 -15.46 -0.03
CA ALA A 99 -2.66 -14.27 0.77
C ALA A 99 -2.83 -13.05 -0.14
N SER A 100 -1.95 -12.88 -1.12
CA SER A 100 -2.04 -11.86 -2.16
C SER A 100 -3.33 -12.00 -2.98
N LEU A 101 -3.69 -13.23 -3.40
CA LEU A 101 -4.96 -13.51 -4.08
C LEU A 101 -6.17 -13.09 -3.23
N SER A 102 -6.19 -13.49 -1.95
CA SER A 102 -7.31 -13.19 -1.06
C SER A 102 -7.49 -11.68 -0.85
N LYS A 103 -6.38 -10.96 -0.67
CA LYS A 103 -6.35 -9.50 -0.55
C LYS A 103 -6.79 -8.81 -1.84
N LEU A 104 -6.31 -9.27 -2.99
CA LEU A 104 -6.68 -8.73 -4.30
C LEU A 104 -8.18 -8.85 -4.52
N ARG A 105 -8.73 -10.04 -4.28
CA ARG A 105 -10.16 -10.34 -4.43
C ARG A 105 -11.04 -9.48 -3.52
N LEU A 106 -10.61 -9.26 -2.28
CA LEU A 106 -11.30 -8.35 -1.35
C LEU A 106 -11.41 -6.93 -1.94
N THR A 107 -10.28 -6.38 -2.37
CA THR A 107 -10.24 -5.01 -2.90
C THR A 107 -11.02 -4.87 -4.21
N ILE A 108 -10.90 -5.82 -5.13
CA ILE A 108 -11.69 -5.82 -6.39
C ILE A 108 -13.18 -5.88 -6.06
N ARG A 109 -13.62 -6.76 -5.16
CA ARG A 109 -15.03 -6.81 -4.76
C ARG A 109 -15.52 -5.46 -4.23
N ASN A 110 -14.72 -4.77 -3.43
CA ASN A 110 -15.08 -3.42 -2.95
C ASN A 110 -15.15 -2.40 -4.08
N LEU A 111 -14.17 -2.37 -5.00
CA LEU A 111 -14.19 -1.48 -6.16
C LEU A 111 -15.42 -1.72 -7.04
N GLU A 112 -15.74 -2.98 -7.34
CA GLU A 112 -16.92 -3.36 -8.11
C GLU A 112 -18.21 -2.95 -7.39
N ASP A 113 -18.32 -3.21 -6.09
CA ASP A 113 -19.52 -2.91 -5.31
C ASP A 113 -19.78 -1.41 -5.13
N GLN A 114 -18.71 -0.61 -5.02
CA GLN A 114 -18.82 0.83 -4.78
C GLN A 114 -18.81 1.67 -6.07
N PHE A 115 -18.24 1.16 -7.16
CA PHE A 115 -17.97 1.95 -8.35
C PHE A 115 -18.04 1.14 -9.66
N ASN A 116 -17.10 0.22 -9.87
CA ASN A 116 -16.71 -0.17 -11.22
C ASN A 116 -17.73 -1.07 -11.94
N ARG A 117 -18.67 -1.71 -11.23
CA ARG A 117 -19.77 -2.48 -11.85
C ARG A 117 -20.69 -1.63 -12.74
N ASN A 118 -20.64 -0.31 -12.60
CA ASN A 118 -21.44 0.62 -13.39
C ASN A 118 -20.64 1.24 -14.56
N TYR A 119 -19.31 1.17 -14.51
CA TYR A 119 -18.40 1.91 -15.39
C TYR A 119 -17.47 1.02 -16.21
N HIS A 120 -17.16 -0.19 -15.74
CA HIS A 120 -16.45 -1.24 -16.48
C HIS A 120 -15.05 -0.85 -16.98
N TYR A 121 -14.28 -0.11 -16.18
CA TYR A 121 -12.87 0.12 -16.47
C TYR A 121 -12.05 -1.16 -16.25
N PRO A 122 -11.04 -1.42 -17.11
CA PRO A 122 -10.24 -2.63 -17.04
C PRO A 122 -9.27 -2.62 -15.86
N TYR A 123 -8.84 -3.82 -15.46
CA TYR A 123 -7.80 -4.04 -14.45
C TYR A 123 -6.52 -4.58 -15.09
N ILE A 124 -5.38 -4.03 -14.69
CA ILE A 124 -4.04 -4.51 -15.06
C ILE A 124 -3.30 -4.92 -13.80
N ILE A 125 -3.03 -6.21 -13.69
CA ILE A 125 -2.43 -6.83 -12.50
C ILE A 125 -1.00 -7.22 -12.83
N PHE A 126 -0.03 -6.47 -12.30
CA PHE A 126 1.39 -6.78 -12.45
C PHE A 126 1.86 -7.81 -11.42
N THR A 127 2.86 -8.62 -11.79
CA THR A 127 3.47 -9.66 -10.96
C THR A 127 4.92 -9.90 -11.38
N ASP A 128 5.80 -10.33 -10.48
CA ASP A 128 7.17 -10.77 -10.80
C ASP A 128 7.25 -12.24 -11.23
N GLN A 129 6.17 -12.99 -11.09
CA GLN A 129 6.11 -14.43 -11.32
C GLN A 129 4.89 -14.81 -12.18
N ASP A 130 4.95 -15.98 -12.81
CA ASP A 130 3.79 -16.52 -13.50
C ASP A 130 2.70 -16.86 -12.47
N LEU A 131 1.48 -16.35 -12.70
CA LEU A 131 0.30 -16.67 -11.90
C LEU A 131 -0.32 -17.96 -12.42
N ASP A 132 -0.80 -18.80 -11.50
CA ASP A 132 -1.53 -20.01 -11.86
C ASP A 132 -2.97 -19.69 -12.32
N ASP A 133 -3.60 -20.67 -13.00
CA ASP A 133 -4.96 -20.50 -13.54
C ASP A 133 -5.99 -20.29 -12.42
N GLU A 134 -5.78 -20.90 -11.24
CA GLU A 134 -6.64 -20.67 -10.07
C GLU A 134 -6.62 -19.19 -9.66
N PHE A 135 -5.44 -18.59 -9.53
CA PHE A 135 -5.27 -17.19 -9.19
C PHE A 135 -6.00 -16.30 -10.19
N ARG A 136 -5.73 -16.51 -11.48
CA ARG A 136 -6.26 -15.67 -12.55
C ARG A 136 -7.78 -15.79 -12.65
N GLU A 137 -8.33 -17.00 -12.70
CA GLU A 137 -9.77 -17.21 -12.79
C GLU A 137 -10.52 -16.68 -11.55
N LEU A 138 -10.00 -16.94 -10.34
CA LEU A 138 -10.66 -16.48 -9.12
C LEU A 138 -10.65 -14.96 -8.96
N ALA A 139 -9.63 -14.27 -9.50
CA ALA A 139 -9.58 -12.81 -9.52
C ALA A 139 -10.46 -12.23 -10.65
N ASP A 140 -10.35 -12.75 -11.87
CA ASP A 140 -11.10 -12.29 -13.05
C ASP A 140 -12.61 -12.50 -12.89
N SER A 141 -13.05 -13.59 -12.24
CA SER A 141 -14.48 -13.85 -11.96
C SER A 141 -15.20 -12.77 -11.14
N LEU A 142 -14.47 -11.81 -10.56
CA LEU A 142 -15.06 -10.70 -9.81
C LEU A 142 -15.39 -9.48 -10.66
N VAL A 143 -14.77 -9.30 -11.85
CA VAL A 143 -14.81 -8.02 -12.58
C VAL A 143 -15.99 -7.86 -13.55
N GLY A 144 -16.87 -8.87 -13.64
CA GLY A 144 -18.13 -8.78 -14.38
C GLY A 144 -17.90 -8.53 -15.87
N GLU A 145 -18.34 -7.36 -16.36
CA GLU A 145 -18.22 -6.97 -17.78
C GLU A 145 -16.89 -6.25 -18.09
N ALA A 146 -16.11 -5.86 -17.07
CA ALA A 146 -14.78 -5.31 -17.28
C ALA A 146 -13.78 -6.41 -17.68
N SER A 147 -12.67 -6.03 -18.32
CA SER A 147 -11.57 -6.97 -18.62
C SER A 147 -10.46 -6.89 -17.57
N MET A 148 -9.92 -8.03 -17.15
CA MET A 148 -8.70 -8.11 -16.34
C MET A 148 -7.54 -8.71 -17.13
N ARG A 149 -6.36 -8.09 -17.05
CA ARG A 149 -5.15 -8.59 -17.68
C ARG A 149 -4.02 -8.74 -16.66
N PHE A 150 -3.35 -9.87 -16.70
CA PHE A 150 -2.22 -10.18 -15.82
C PHE A 150 -0.90 -10.07 -16.57
N GLU A 151 0.05 -9.32 -16.02
CA GLU A 151 1.36 -9.07 -16.65
C GLU A 151 2.51 -9.43 -15.75
N LYS A 152 3.36 -10.34 -16.24
CA LYS A 152 4.63 -10.65 -15.62
C LYS A 152 5.68 -9.64 -16.03
N VAL A 153 6.26 -8.94 -15.06
CA VAL A 153 7.30 -7.94 -15.31
C VAL A 153 8.68 -8.59 -15.33
N GLY A 154 9.53 -8.10 -16.23
CA GLY A 154 10.92 -8.53 -16.34
C GLY A 154 11.80 -7.91 -15.25
N SER A 155 13.00 -8.49 -15.06
CA SER A 155 13.98 -8.01 -14.09
C SER A 155 14.58 -6.65 -14.43
N ASP A 156 14.39 -6.18 -15.66
CA ASP A 156 14.74 -4.82 -16.10
C ASP A 156 13.86 -3.75 -15.45
N LEU A 157 12.58 -4.06 -15.21
CA LEU A 157 11.65 -3.17 -14.53
C LEU A 157 11.56 -3.44 -13.03
N TYR A 158 11.71 -4.71 -12.62
CA TYR A 158 11.52 -5.16 -11.24
C TYR A 158 12.76 -5.90 -10.73
N GLY A 159 13.68 -5.16 -10.11
CA GLY A 159 14.95 -5.71 -9.66
C GLY A 159 16.02 -4.65 -9.51
N TYR A 160 17.24 -5.12 -9.21
CA TYR A 160 18.44 -4.30 -9.13
C TYR A 160 18.88 -3.80 -10.52
N GLU A 161 19.43 -2.60 -10.53
CA GLU A 161 20.25 -2.13 -11.65
C GLU A 161 21.60 -2.84 -11.68
N ALA A 162 22.19 -2.99 -12.86
CA ALA A 162 23.48 -3.65 -13.03
C ALA A 162 24.63 -2.98 -12.24
N THR A 163 24.47 -1.69 -11.93
CA THR A 163 25.43 -0.88 -11.15
C THR A 163 25.22 -0.97 -9.64
N THR A 164 24.21 -1.71 -9.16
CA THR A 164 23.90 -1.81 -7.72
C THR A 164 24.94 -2.66 -6.99
N ASP A 165 25.52 -2.12 -5.92
CA ASP A 165 26.33 -2.88 -4.98
C ASP A 165 25.42 -3.74 -4.09
N LEU A 166 25.32 -5.02 -4.44
CA LEU A 166 24.43 -5.97 -3.76
C LEU A 166 24.81 -6.16 -2.28
N LYS A 167 26.09 -6.06 -1.94
CA LYS A 167 26.54 -6.19 -0.54
C LYS A 167 26.09 -4.99 0.28
N ARG A 168 26.24 -3.78 -0.27
CA ARG A 168 25.75 -2.56 0.40
C ARG A 168 24.22 -2.58 0.55
N ALA A 169 23.49 -3.05 -0.45
CA ALA A 169 22.04 -3.20 -0.36
C ALA A 169 21.63 -4.22 0.73
N GLU A 170 22.38 -5.32 0.88
CA GLU A 170 22.16 -6.29 1.96
C GLU A 170 22.44 -5.68 3.34
N GLU A 171 23.56 -4.95 3.50
CA GLU A 171 23.89 -4.25 4.73
C GLU A 171 22.80 -3.23 5.12
N ALA A 172 22.22 -2.52 4.15
CA ALA A 172 21.11 -1.60 4.38
C ALA A 172 19.84 -2.31 4.88
N ARG A 173 19.52 -3.49 4.33
CA ARG A 173 18.39 -4.32 4.80
C ARG A 173 18.59 -4.78 6.23
N ILE A 174 19.80 -5.21 6.57
CA ILE A 174 20.16 -5.61 7.94
C ILE A 174 20.04 -4.42 8.90
N ALA A 175 20.55 -3.25 8.50
CA ALA A 175 20.52 -2.04 9.32
C ALA A 175 19.09 -1.53 9.61
N LEU A 176 18.15 -1.76 8.69
CA LEU A 176 16.77 -1.31 8.78
C LEU A 176 15.79 -2.41 9.22
N ASN A 177 16.25 -3.58 9.68
CA ASN A 177 15.37 -4.72 9.97
C ASN A 177 14.27 -4.46 11.03
N ASN A 178 14.44 -3.45 11.90
CA ASN A 178 13.45 -3.03 12.89
C ASN A 178 12.50 -1.94 12.38
N THR A 179 12.66 -1.51 11.13
CA THR A 179 11.77 -0.56 10.44
C THR A 179 10.80 -1.34 9.58
N MET A 180 9.56 -0.87 9.45
CA MET A 180 8.55 -1.52 8.60
C MET A 180 9.11 -1.77 7.19
N PHE A 181 9.06 -3.00 6.68
CA PHE A 181 9.64 -3.41 5.39
C PHE A 181 11.13 -3.08 5.19
N GLY A 182 11.87 -2.72 6.25
CA GLY A 182 13.25 -2.29 6.15
C GLY A 182 14.21 -3.41 5.74
N ASP A 183 13.91 -4.66 6.08
CA ASP A 183 14.62 -5.87 5.64
C ASP A 183 14.11 -6.43 4.29
N SER A 184 13.04 -5.87 3.73
CA SER A 184 12.40 -6.41 2.52
C SER A 184 13.11 -5.93 1.25
N GLU A 185 13.72 -6.88 0.53
CA GLU A 185 14.22 -6.64 -0.83
C GLU A 185 13.06 -6.38 -1.80
N ASP A 186 12.00 -7.16 -1.65
CA ASP A 186 10.81 -7.10 -2.49
C ASP A 186 10.11 -5.73 -2.46
N TYR A 187 10.00 -5.15 -1.26
CA TYR A 187 9.44 -3.82 -1.07
C TYR A 187 10.23 -2.75 -1.82
N ARG A 188 11.56 -2.90 -1.92
CA ARG A 188 12.42 -1.96 -2.66
C ARG A 188 12.26 -2.13 -4.17
N PHE A 189 12.13 -3.36 -4.66
CA PHE A 189 11.81 -3.60 -6.07
C PHE A 189 10.44 -3.03 -6.44
N GLN A 190 9.43 -3.24 -5.60
CA GLN A 190 8.11 -2.66 -5.80
C GLN A 190 8.14 -1.13 -5.73
N SER A 191 8.86 -0.55 -4.77
CA SER A 191 9.05 0.90 -4.67
C SER A 191 9.69 1.46 -5.94
N ARG A 192 10.78 0.85 -6.44
CA ARG A 192 11.39 1.23 -7.71
C ARG A 192 10.42 1.12 -8.88
N PHE A 193 9.68 0.01 -8.93
CA PHE A 193 8.72 -0.26 -9.99
C PHE A 193 7.61 0.78 -10.05
N MET A 194 6.91 0.98 -8.93
CA MET A 194 5.78 1.91 -8.82
C MET A 194 6.22 3.38 -8.87
N ALA A 195 7.45 3.70 -8.46
CA ALA A 195 7.99 5.06 -8.55
C ALA A 195 8.26 5.48 -9.99
N GLY A 196 8.67 4.58 -10.89
CA GLY A 196 9.14 5.03 -12.20
C GLY A 196 9.23 4.01 -13.33
N THR A 197 9.69 2.78 -13.08
CA THR A 197 9.93 1.84 -14.19
C THR A 197 8.64 1.27 -14.76
N ILE A 198 7.53 1.21 -13.99
CA ILE A 198 6.20 0.83 -14.49
C ILE A 198 5.79 1.64 -15.71
N TYR A 199 6.11 2.93 -15.74
CA TYR A 199 5.78 3.85 -16.84
C TYR A 199 6.60 3.62 -18.12
N ARG A 200 7.46 2.60 -18.15
CA ARG A 200 8.15 2.12 -19.36
C ARG A 200 7.44 0.91 -19.97
N HIS A 201 6.54 0.27 -19.23
CA HIS A 201 5.80 -0.90 -19.68
C HIS A 201 4.86 -0.56 -20.86
N PRO A 202 4.73 -1.41 -21.90
CA PRO A 202 3.88 -1.13 -23.06
C PRO A 202 2.44 -0.79 -22.71
N LEU A 203 1.82 -1.52 -21.77
CA LEU A 203 0.45 -1.21 -21.33
C LEU A 203 0.30 0.19 -20.74
N MET A 204 1.34 0.70 -20.05
CA MET A 204 1.30 2.07 -19.51
C MET A 204 1.47 3.13 -20.62
N GLN A 205 2.03 2.77 -21.78
CA GLN A 205 2.09 3.68 -22.92
C GLN A 205 0.72 3.89 -23.58
N GLU A 206 -0.19 2.95 -23.41
CA GLU A 206 -1.52 3.01 -24.01
C GLU A 206 -2.54 3.76 -23.16
N LEU A 207 -2.26 3.96 -21.86
CA LEU A 207 -3.16 4.62 -20.93
C LEU A 207 -2.95 6.13 -20.93
N ASP A 208 -4.06 6.85 -20.76
CA ASP A 208 -4.07 8.26 -20.38
C ASP A 208 -4.13 8.41 -18.86
N TYR A 209 -4.96 7.60 -18.19
CA TYR A 209 -5.09 7.60 -16.73
C TYR A 209 -4.89 6.22 -16.12
N SER A 210 -4.35 6.18 -14.91
CA SER A 210 -4.29 4.96 -14.10
C SER A 210 -4.85 5.23 -12.71
N TRP A 211 -5.62 4.28 -12.19
CA TRP A 211 -5.99 4.24 -10.77
C TRP A 211 -5.20 3.14 -10.10
N ARG A 212 -4.16 3.52 -9.38
CA ARG A 212 -3.43 2.61 -8.51
C ARG A 212 -4.25 2.28 -7.27
N PHE A 213 -4.44 0.99 -7.05
CA PHE A 213 -4.94 0.46 -5.79
C PHE A 213 -3.95 -0.57 -5.24
N GLU A 214 -3.99 -0.81 -3.93
CA GLU A 214 -3.18 -1.85 -3.28
C GLU A 214 -4.08 -3.00 -2.81
N ALA A 215 -3.65 -4.23 -3.05
CA ALA A 215 -4.37 -5.43 -2.62
C ALA A 215 -4.49 -5.48 -1.09
N GLY A 216 -5.72 -5.63 -0.59
CA GLY A 216 -6.04 -5.65 0.84
C GLY A 216 -6.50 -4.31 1.40
N THR A 217 -6.67 -3.30 0.53
CA THR A 217 -7.32 -2.03 0.87
C THR A 217 -8.81 -2.08 0.52
N GLU A 218 -9.58 -1.17 1.10
CA GLU A 218 -11.04 -1.21 1.05
C GLU A 218 -11.62 0.13 0.60
N TYR A 219 -12.65 0.06 -0.23
CA TYR A 219 -13.45 1.21 -0.67
C TYR A 219 -14.78 1.14 0.07
N ILE A 220 -14.99 2.09 0.97
CA ILE A 220 -15.98 1.97 2.05
C ILE A 220 -17.18 2.90 1.89
N CYS A 221 -17.21 3.66 0.80
CA CYS A 221 -18.30 4.56 0.40
C CYS A 221 -18.67 4.31 -1.07
N PRO A 222 -19.96 4.33 -1.44
CA PRO A 222 -20.39 4.32 -2.83
C PRO A 222 -19.90 5.56 -3.58
N MET A 223 -19.50 5.39 -4.83
CA MET A 223 -19.04 6.48 -5.71
C MET A 223 -20.07 6.70 -6.81
N GLU A 224 -20.73 7.85 -6.76
CA GLU A 224 -21.79 8.21 -7.72
C GLU A 224 -21.21 8.81 -9.01
N GLU A 225 -20.11 9.55 -8.91
CA GLU A 225 -19.40 10.17 -10.03
C GLU A 225 -18.23 9.31 -10.48
N ASP A 226 -17.87 9.42 -11.76
CA ASP A 226 -16.71 8.75 -12.35
C ASP A 226 -15.41 9.51 -12.01
N PRO A 227 -14.52 8.95 -11.16
CA PRO A 227 -13.31 9.66 -10.75
C PRO A 227 -12.32 9.85 -11.90
N PHE A 228 -12.26 8.94 -12.86
CA PHE A 228 -11.43 9.13 -14.06
C PHE A 228 -11.98 10.28 -14.90
N GLN A 229 -13.30 10.32 -15.06
CA GLN A 229 -13.96 11.38 -15.81
C GLN A 229 -13.71 12.76 -15.19
N PHE A 230 -13.80 12.85 -13.86
CA PHE A 230 -13.50 14.07 -13.11
C PHE A 230 -12.06 14.52 -13.34
N MET A 231 -11.09 13.60 -13.24
CA MET A 231 -9.67 13.91 -13.45
C MET A 231 -9.44 14.46 -14.87
N PHE A 232 -10.04 13.83 -15.88
CA PHE A 232 -9.95 14.27 -17.27
C PHE A 232 -10.57 15.65 -17.51
N GLU A 233 -11.81 15.88 -17.05
CA GLU A 233 -12.52 17.15 -17.29
C GLU A 233 -11.90 18.32 -16.55
N ASN A 234 -11.36 18.08 -15.36
CA ASN A 234 -10.71 19.09 -14.54
C ASN A 234 -9.19 19.18 -14.76
N LYS A 235 -8.66 18.45 -15.75
CA LYS A 235 -7.24 18.45 -16.14
C LYS A 235 -6.30 18.20 -14.97
N LYS A 236 -6.66 17.24 -14.12
CA LYS A 236 -5.89 16.87 -12.93
C LYS A 236 -4.80 15.89 -13.32
N THR A 237 -3.59 16.12 -12.82
CA THR A 237 -2.43 15.27 -13.09
C THR A 237 -2.31 14.12 -12.11
N THR A 238 -2.59 14.34 -10.82
CA THR A 238 -2.52 13.29 -9.81
C THR A 238 -3.51 13.56 -8.68
N SER A 239 -3.77 12.56 -7.86
CA SER A 239 -4.73 12.68 -6.77
C SER A 239 -4.40 11.74 -5.62
N PHE A 240 -4.98 12.04 -4.46
CA PHE A 240 -4.75 11.29 -3.22
C PHE A 240 -5.97 11.37 -2.29
N SER A 241 -6.06 10.42 -1.38
CA SER A 241 -7.05 10.41 -0.29
C SER A 241 -6.41 10.60 1.09
N MET A 242 -5.11 10.32 1.24
CA MET A 242 -4.38 10.51 2.49
C MET A 242 -2.99 11.07 2.26
N ALA A 243 -2.50 11.84 3.22
CA ALA A 243 -1.12 12.32 3.26
C ALA A 243 -0.55 12.07 4.66
N LEU A 244 0.67 11.56 4.76
CA LEU A 244 1.31 11.21 6.03
C LEU A 244 2.82 11.47 5.99
N TYR A 245 3.45 11.34 7.16
CA TYR A 245 4.90 11.39 7.30
C TYR A 245 5.57 10.08 6.87
N GLU A 246 6.73 10.19 6.24
CA GLU A 246 7.67 9.08 6.07
C GLU A 246 8.58 8.93 7.30
N TYR A 247 9.05 7.71 7.54
CA TYR A 247 10.08 7.41 8.54
C TYR A 247 11.41 8.05 8.15
N ARG A 248 11.92 8.98 8.95
CA ARG A 248 13.14 9.75 8.61
C ARG A 248 14.36 8.86 8.38
N GLU A 249 14.46 7.76 9.10
CA GLU A 249 15.52 6.76 8.98
C GLU A 249 15.53 6.03 7.62
N THR A 250 14.43 6.07 6.86
CA THR A 250 14.35 5.40 5.55
C THR A 250 14.76 6.29 4.40
N ILE A 251 14.94 7.60 4.65
CA ILE A 251 15.20 8.65 3.66
C ILE A 251 16.30 9.66 4.07
N PRO A 252 17.37 9.28 4.80
CA PRO A 252 18.36 10.25 5.29
C PRO A 252 19.05 11.08 4.20
N THR A 253 19.21 10.57 2.98
CA THR A 253 19.85 11.33 1.88
C THR A 253 18.90 11.72 0.74
N LEU A 254 17.63 11.32 0.80
CA LEU A 254 16.66 11.55 -0.28
C LEU A 254 16.53 13.03 -0.63
N PHE A 255 16.22 13.87 0.35
CA PHE A 255 15.92 15.28 0.08
C PHE A 255 17.15 16.04 -0.44
N GLN A 256 18.34 15.74 0.08
CA GLN A 256 19.58 16.33 -0.46
C GLN A 256 19.78 15.92 -1.93
N THR A 257 19.52 14.66 -2.26
CA THR A 257 19.61 14.16 -3.65
C THR A 257 18.62 14.89 -4.57
N VAL A 258 17.42 15.20 -4.08
CA VAL A 258 16.39 15.98 -4.79
C VAL A 258 16.85 17.42 -5.02
N LEU A 259 17.44 18.07 -4.01
CA LEU A 259 17.99 19.43 -4.13
C LEU A 259 19.15 19.47 -5.13
N ASP A 260 20.02 18.46 -5.12
CA ASP A 260 21.11 18.34 -6.09
C ASP A 260 20.58 18.22 -7.52
N TYR A 261 19.51 17.45 -7.73
CA TYR A 261 18.82 17.39 -9.03
C TYR A 261 18.22 18.74 -9.42
N ALA A 262 17.47 19.37 -8.52
CA ALA A 262 16.79 20.64 -8.75
C ALA A 262 17.79 21.76 -9.10
N SER A 263 18.97 21.78 -8.47
CA SER A 263 20.04 22.74 -8.77
C SER A 263 20.53 22.67 -10.22
N LYS A 264 20.54 21.46 -10.81
CA LYS A 264 20.97 21.20 -12.19
C LYS A 264 19.85 21.43 -13.22
N HIS A 265 18.60 21.47 -12.76
CA HIS A 265 17.41 21.55 -13.62
C HIS A 265 16.48 22.72 -13.23
N SER A 266 17.03 23.81 -12.68
CA SER A 266 16.27 24.91 -12.07
C SER A 266 15.17 25.50 -12.97
N HIS A 267 15.36 25.51 -14.29
CA HIS A 267 14.39 25.97 -15.29
C HIS A 267 13.12 25.10 -15.41
N TRP A 268 13.12 23.89 -14.88
CA TRP A 268 11.93 23.01 -14.82
C TRP A 268 11.15 23.11 -13.52
N ILE A 269 11.74 23.70 -12.48
CA ILE A 269 11.27 23.58 -11.11
C ILE A 269 10.28 24.70 -10.77
N GLN A 270 9.21 24.35 -10.06
CA GLN A 270 8.28 25.31 -9.48
C GLN A 270 9.01 26.19 -8.46
N PRO A 271 9.00 27.53 -8.63
CA PRO A 271 9.63 28.44 -7.68
C PRO A 271 9.00 28.31 -6.28
N SER A 272 9.81 28.45 -5.22
CA SER A 272 9.32 28.35 -3.84
C SER A 272 8.49 29.55 -3.40
N ASP A 273 8.58 30.68 -4.10
CA ASP A 273 7.75 31.86 -3.90
C ASP A 273 6.40 31.79 -4.66
N ASN A 274 6.19 30.77 -5.48
CA ASN A 274 4.89 30.52 -6.11
C ASN A 274 3.90 30.03 -5.02
N PRO A 275 2.81 30.79 -4.73
CA PRO A 275 1.85 30.41 -3.69
C PRO A 275 1.08 29.12 -3.99
N LYS A 276 1.09 28.65 -5.25
CA LYS A 276 0.49 27.39 -5.67
C LYS A 276 1.48 26.23 -5.69
N ALA A 277 2.76 26.45 -5.43
CA ALA A 277 3.73 25.35 -5.34
C ALA A 277 3.52 24.53 -4.05
N LEU A 278 4.07 23.32 -4.03
CA LEU A 278 3.89 22.37 -2.93
C LEU A 278 5.02 22.43 -1.90
N TRP A 279 5.92 23.41 -1.98
CA TRP A 279 7.04 23.52 -1.03
C TRP A 279 6.59 23.60 0.42
N HIS A 280 5.48 24.30 0.70
CA HIS A 280 4.92 24.38 2.06
C HIS A 280 4.35 23.04 2.57
N PHE A 281 3.98 22.14 1.67
CA PHE A 281 3.51 20.80 2.04
C PHE A 281 4.65 19.94 2.60
N ILE A 282 5.86 20.06 2.03
CA ILE A 282 7.02 19.23 2.38
C ILE A 282 8.06 19.89 3.29
N LEU A 283 7.96 21.21 3.55
CA LEU A 283 8.89 21.96 4.38
C LEU A 283 8.20 22.46 5.66
N ASP A 284 8.90 22.40 6.78
CA ASP A 284 8.48 23.05 8.01
C ASP A 284 8.79 24.56 8.03
N GLU A 285 8.45 25.24 9.13
CA GLU A 285 8.65 26.68 9.32
C GLU A 285 10.13 27.12 9.24
N ASN A 286 11.07 26.19 9.42
CA ASN A 286 12.51 26.43 9.32
C ASN A 286 13.09 26.03 7.95
N ASN A 287 12.24 25.73 6.96
CA ASN A 287 12.60 25.19 5.65
C ASN A 287 13.33 23.83 5.74
N ILE A 288 13.03 23.03 6.77
CA ILE A 288 13.55 21.67 6.90
C ILE A 288 12.53 20.70 6.31
N PHE A 289 13.02 19.71 5.55
CA PHE A 289 12.17 18.66 5.01
C PHE A 289 11.44 17.90 6.13
N ASN A 290 10.12 17.95 6.10
CA ASN A 290 9.28 17.40 7.14
C ASN A 290 8.99 15.90 6.95
N GLY A 291 9.18 15.36 5.74
CA GLY A 291 8.90 13.96 5.36
C GLY A 291 7.47 13.69 4.89
N CYS A 292 6.63 14.73 4.76
CA CYS A 292 5.26 14.60 4.27
C CYS A 292 5.22 14.15 2.81
N HIS A 293 4.26 13.28 2.51
CA HIS A 293 3.97 12.84 1.15
C HIS A 293 2.49 12.54 0.96
N LEU A 294 2.07 12.58 -0.29
CA LEU A 294 0.79 12.06 -0.76
C LEU A 294 0.90 10.53 -0.78
N TRP A 295 -0.01 9.84 -0.09
CA TRP A 295 0.01 8.39 -0.03
C TRP A 295 -0.63 7.80 -1.28
N ASN A 296 0.19 7.20 -2.14
CA ASN A 296 -0.20 6.79 -3.47
C ASN A 296 -0.67 5.33 -3.55
N ASN A 297 -0.94 4.65 -2.43
CA ASN A 297 -1.61 3.34 -2.45
C ASN A 297 -3.05 3.42 -3.00
N PHE A 298 -3.67 4.59 -2.82
CA PHE A 298 -4.75 5.12 -3.63
C PHE A 298 -4.17 6.28 -4.46
N GLN A 299 -4.23 6.18 -5.79
CA GLN A 299 -3.86 7.31 -6.65
C GLN A 299 -4.53 7.18 -8.01
N ILE A 300 -5.23 8.22 -8.42
CA ILE A 300 -5.65 8.40 -9.82
C ILE A 300 -4.71 9.43 -10.45
N ALA A 301 -4.08 9.05 -11.55
CA ALA A 301 -2.98 9.81 -12.15
C ALA A 301 -3.08 9.84 -13.68
N ASP A 302 -2.79 11.00 -14.26
CA ASP A 302 -2.45 11.17 -15.68
C ASP A 302 -1.07 10.56 -15.92
N VAL A 303 -1.07 9.44 -16.64
CA VAL A 303 0.14 8.66 -16.94
C VAL A 303 1.12 9.47 -17.80
N SER A 304 0.65 10.46 -18.55
CA SER A 304 1.47 11.31 -19.42
C SER A 304 2.51 12.12 -18.65
N PHE A 305 2.18 12.58 -17.44
CA PHE A 305 3.13 13.26 -16.57
C PHE A 305 4.28 12.32 -16.15
N TYR A 306 3.93 11.11 -15.70
CA TYR A 306 4.89 10.15 -15.17
C TYR A 306 5.77 9.50 -16.26
N ARG A 307 5.26 9.32 -17.49
CA ARG A 307 6.10 8.94 -18.64
C ARG A 307 6.85 10.12 -19.27
N GLY A 308 6.50 11.34 -18.89
CA GLY A 308 7.05 12.57 -19.44
C GLY A 308 8.52 12.80 -19.07
N GLU A 309 9.20 13.59 -19.90
CA GLU A 309 10.64 13.86 -19.79
C GLU A 309 11.06 14.38 -18.40
N LYS A 310 10.33 15.34 -17.84
CA LYS A 310 10.65 15.94 -16.54
C LYS A 310 10.65 14.90 -15.42
N TYR A 311 9.58 14.12 -15.32
CA TYR A 311 9.44 13.12 -14.27
C TYR A 311 10.45 11.98 -14.47
N GLN A 312 10.60 11.46 -15.70
CA GLN A 312 11.55 10.39 -15.97
C GLN A 312 13.00 10.82 -15.75
N SER A 313 13.38 12.06 -16.10
CA SER A 313 14.70 12.62 -15.79
C SER A 313 14.96 12.65 -14.28
N PHE A 314 13.98 13.12 -13.51
CA PHE A 314 14.04 13.13 -12.04
C PHE A 314 14.14 11.72 -11.44
N PHE A 315 13.25 10.81 -11.83
CA PHE A 315 13.26 9.43 -11.37
C PHE A 315 14.58 8.75 -11.69
N ASN A 316 15.09 8.87 -12.92
CA ASN A 316 16.35 8.25 -13.34
C ASN A 316 17.54 8.77 -12.52
N TYR A 317 17.54 10.06 -12.15
CA TYR A 317 18.57 10.62 -11.27
C TYR A 317 18.54 10.00 -9.87
N LEU A 318 17.35 9.84 -9.29
CA LEU A 318 17.17 9.18 -7.99
C LEU A 318 17.51 7.68 -8.05
N ASP A 319 17.04 6.98 -9.08
CA ASP A 319 17.28 5.54 -9.27
C ASP A 319 18.79 5.25 -9.40
N ALA A 320 19.51 6.07 -10.17
CA ALA A 320 20.97 5.96 -10.32
C ALA A 320 21.75 6.16 -9.00
N SER A 321 21.21 6.94 -8.05
CA SER A 321 21.82 7.11 -6.72
C SER A 321 21.72 5.86 -5.84
N ASN A 322 20.88 4.89 -6.23
CA ASN A 322 20.62 3.64 -5.51
C ASN A 322 20.06 3.84 -4.09
N GLY A 323 19.54 5.02 -3.74
CA GLY A 323 18.94 5.26 -2.43
C GLY A 323 17.73 4.38 -2.11
N ILE A 324 17.00 3.92 -3.13
CA ILE A 324 15.93 2.91 -2.97
C ILE A 324 16.50 1.61 -2.37
N PHE A 325 17.73 1.23 -2.74
CA PHE A 325 18.39 -0.01 -2.34
C PHE A 325 19.32 0.13 -1.12
N TYR A 326 20.03 1.24 -1.03
CA TYR A 326 20.98 1.53 0.06
C TYR A 326 20.30 2.17 1.28
N GLU A 327 19.07 2.66 1.11
CA GLU A 327 18.19 3.09 2.20
C GLU A 327 16.87 2.31 2.06
N ARG A 328 15.71 2.97 2.08
CA ARG A 328 14.40 2.36 1.80
C ARG A 328 13.42 3.41 1.27
N TRP A 329 13.82 4.15 0.23
CA TRP A 329 12.98 5.19 -0.40
C TRP A 329 11.73 4.56 -1.00
N GLY A 330 10.57 4.91 -0.45
CA GLY A 330 9.28 4.49 -0.97
C GLY A 330 8.89 5.29 -2.21
N ASP A 331 8.07 4.68 -3.07
CA ASP A 331 7.46 5.38 -4.18
C ASP A 331 6.52 6.55 -3.81
N PRO A 332 5.78 6.55 -2.66
CA PRO A 332 4.91 7.69 -2.33
C PRO A 332 5.70 8.99 -2.14
N ILE A 333 6.83 8.92 -1.41
CA ILE A 333 7.69 10.08 -1.15
C ILE A 333 8.44 10.51 -2.41
N ILE A 334 8.91 9.58 -3.26
CA ILE A 334 9.54 9.90 -4.54
C ILE A 334 8.56 10.64 -5.46
N GLN A 335 7.36 10.10 -5.67
CA GLN A 335 6.36 10.75 -6.53
C GLN A 335 5.91 12.11 -5.98
N SER A 336 5.76 12.24 -4.66
CA SER A 336 5.39 13.50 -4.02
C SER A 336 6.46 14.59 -4.18
N LEU A 337 7.74 14.21 -4.12
CA LEU A 337 8.85 15.11 -4.41
C LEU A 337 8.88 15.51 -5.88
N GLY A 338 8.64 14.57 -6.81
CA GLY A 338 8.48 14.88 -8.23
C GLY A 338 7.31 15.84 -8.49
N ALA A 339 6.16 15.62 -7.85
CA ALA A 339 5.03 16.54 -7.90
C ALA A 339 5.41 17.91 -7.34
N THR A 340 6.14 17.98 -6.22
CA THR A 340 6.59 19.25 -5.63
C THR A 340 7.49 20.04 -6.57
N LEU A 341 8.38 19.36 -7.28
CA LEU A 341 9.27 20.00 -8.24
C LEU A 341 8.53 20.53 -9.48
N PHE A 342 7.51 19.83 -9.97
CA PHE A 342 6.98 20.09 -11.32
C PHE A 342 5.53 20.57 -11.40
N LEU A 343 4.73 20.33 -10.36
CA LEU A 343 3.29 20.57 -10.32
C LEU A 343 2.91 21.67 -9.33
N THR A 344 1.72 22.21 -9.52
CA THR A 344 1.06 23.15 -8.61
C THR A 344 -0.13 22.47 -7.92
N LYS A 345 -0.66 23.10 -6.87
CA LYS A 345 -1.89 22.65 -6.18
C LYS A 345 -3.08 22.50 -7.12
N ASP A 346 -3.15 23.25 -8.22
CA ASP A 346 -4.24 23.15 -9.19
C ASP A 346 -4.20 21.86 -10.00
N ASP A 347 -3.01 21.24 -10.14
CA ASP A 347 -2.80 19.99 -10.87
C ASP A 347 -3.15 18.76 -10.01
N ILE A 348 -3.32 18.93 -8.70
CA ILE A 348 -3.55 17.85 -7.74
C ILE A 348 -4.97 17.90 -7.20
N HIS A 349 -5.60 16.74 -7.06
CA HIS A 349 -6.91 16.62 -6.44
C HIS A 349 -6.86 15.80 -5.15
N PHE A 350 -7.49 16.32 -4.10
CA PHE A 350 -7.73 15.62 -2.85
C PHE A 350 -9.17 15.09 -2.85
N TRP A 351 -9.33 13.78 -2.68
CA TRP A 351 -10.63 13.12 -2.65
C TRP A 351 -11.19 13.09 -1.23
N ASP A 352 -11.96 14.11 -0.86
CA ASP A 352 -12.65 14.18 0.43
C ASP A 352 -13.91 13.30 0.51
N ASN A 353 -14.37 12.82 -0.64
CA ASN A 353 -15.62 12.08 -0.83
C ASN A 353 -15.40 10.58 -1.10
N ILE A 354 -14.17 10.12 -1.36
CA ILE A 354 -13.87 8.70 -1.57
C ILE A 354 -13.40 8.08 -0.27
N GLY A 355 -14.30 7.43 0.46
CA GLY A 355 -13.94 6.66 1.64
C GLY A 355 -12.99 5.52 1.29
N TYR A 356 -11.83 5.51 1.95
CA TYR A 356 -10.75 4.57 1.68
C TYR A 356 -10.13 4.09 2.99
N ARG A 357 -9.93 2.78 3.11
CA ARG A 357 -9.38 2.16 4.32
C ARG A 357 -8.22 1.23 3.98
N VAL A 358 -7.16 1.36 4.76
CA VAL A 358 -6.03 0.44 4.74
C VAL A 358 -6.11 -0.42 5.99
N ALA A 359 -6.86 -1.52 5.84
CA ALA A 359 -7.15 -2.51 6.87
C ALA A 359 -7.29 -1.90 8.29
N ASN A 360 -6.49 -2.36 9.25
CA ASN A 360 -6.55 -1.91 10.65
C ASN A 360 -5.58 -0.74 10.96
N TYR A 361 -5.13 0.00 9.95
CA TYR A 361 -4.12 1.05 10.12
C TYR A 361 -4.71 2.45 10.01
N PHE A 362 -5.22 2.81 8.83
CA PHE A 362 -5.71 4.16 8.54
C PHE A 362 -7.02 4.11 7.77
N THR A 363 -7.92 5.03 8.11
CA THR A 363 -9.22 5.19 7.46
C THR A 363 -9.37 6.65 7.05
N HIS A 364 -9.53 6.92 5.76
CA HIS A 364 -10.06 8.19 5.29
C HIS A 364 -11.59 8.06 5.20
N CYS A 365 -12.31 8.86 5.98
CA CYS A 365 -13.77 8.81 6.07
C CYS A 365 -14.36 10.22 5.87
N PRO A 366 -15.25 10.43 4.87
CA PRO A 366 -15.87 11.72 4.65
C PRO A 366 -16.56 12.26 5.91
N SER A 367 -16.47 13.57 6.16
CA SER A 367 -17.05 14.18 7.36
C SER A 367 -18.46 14.75 7.16
N GLU A 368 -18.87 14.97 5.91
CA GLU A 368 -20.20 15.47 5.61
C GLU A 368 -21.26 14.38 5.77
N LYS A 369 -22.38 14.70 6.43
CA LYS A 369 -23.49 13.75 6.67
C LYS A 369 -24.08 13.17 5.39
N SER A 370 -24.16 13.97 4.34
CA SER A 370 -24.56 13.53 3.00
C SER A 370 -23.69 12.40 2.46
N LEU A 371 -22.38 12.45 2.74
CA LEU A 371 -21.40 11.47 2.27
C LEU A 371 -21.33 10.27 3.22
N TYR A 372 -21.02 10.48 4.51
CA TYR A 372 -20.80 9.36 5.44
C TYR A 372 -22.03 8.52 5.71
N SER A 373 -23.25 9.05 5.49
CA SER A 373 -24.49 8.27 5.66
C SER A 373 -24.63 7.11 4.68
N LYS A 374 -23.82 7.09 3.61
CA LYS A 374 -23.75 6.00 2.64
C LYS A 374 -22.53 5.10 2.86
N CYS A 375 -21.66 5.43 3.82
CA CYS A 375 -20.39 4.75 4.05
C CYS A 375 -20.45 3.73 5.20
N THR A 376 -19.45 2.84 5.27
CA THR A 376 -19.30 1.87 6.38
C THR A 376 -18.35 2.33 7.49
N CYS A 377 -17.75 3.52 7.35
CA CYS A 377 -16.84 4.12 8.33
C CYS A 377 -17.53 5.11 9.28
N ARG A 378 -16.82 5.48 10.35
CA ARG A 378 -17.23 6.57 11.22
C ARG A 378 -16.35 7.80 11.00
N PRO A 379 -16.90 9.02 10.88
CA PRO A 379 -16.11 10.23 10.67
C PRO A 379 -15.06 10.50 11.75
N ASP A 380 -15.27 10.04 12.99
CA ASP A 380 -14.30 10.20 14.08
C ASP A 380 -13.04 9.33 13.93
N GLU A 381 -13.08 8.33 13.04
CA GLU A 381 -11.93 7.51 12.68
C GLU A 381 -11.11 8.10 11.53
N ASN A 382 -11.50 9.27 11.00
CA ASN A 382 -10.82 9.86 9.85
C ASN A 382 -9.36 10.23 10.19
N PHE A 383 -8.43 9.59 9.47
CA PHE A 383 -7.00 9.77 9.56
C PHE A 383 -6.58 11.22 9.26
N ASP A 384 -7.35 11.96 8.47
CA ASP A 384 -7.08 13.36 8.14
C ASP A 384 -6.83 14.24 9.37
N TYR A 385 -7.52 13.95 10.48
CA TYR A 385 -7.42 14.66 11.76
C TYR A 385 -6.35 14.10 12.71
N ASN A 386 -5.70 13.00 12.33
CA ASN A 386 -4.65 12.36 13.13
C ASN A 386 -3.39 13.24 13.17
N GLY A 387 -2.65 13.22 14.29
CA GLY A 387 -1.39 13.97 14.41
C GLY A 387 -0.30 13.52 13.42
N TYR A 388 -0.39 12.29 12.90
CA TYR A 388 0.48 11.72 11.88
C TYR A 388 0.05 12.05 10.44
N SER A 389 -1.12 12.67 10.26
CA SER A 389 -1.55 13.18 8.96
C SER A 389 -0.80 14.45 8.58
N CYS A 390 -0.47 14.54 7.29
CA CYS A 390 0.11 15.71 6.66
C CYS A 390 -0.92 16.57 5.93
N LEU A 391 -2.21 16.21 5.95
CA LEU A 391 -3.24 16.96 5.21
C LEU A 391 -3.29 18.44 5.61
N LYS A 392 -3.01 18.76 6.89
CA LYS A 392 -2.97 20.14 7.39
C LYS A 392 -1.94 21.07 6.71
N PHE A 393 -0.94 20.51 6.01
CA PHE A 393 0.07 21.27 5.27
C PHE A 393 -0.27 21.44 3.78
N TYR A 394 -1.27 20.70 3.30
CA TYR A 394 -1.78 20.81 1.93
C TYR A 394 -2.85 21.89 1.87
#